data_AF-A0A8T6LLF2-F1
#
_entry.id   AF-A0A8T6LLF2-F1
#
_cell.length_a   1.000
_cell.length_b   1.000
_cell.length_c   1.000
_cell.angle_alpha   90.00
_cell.angle_beta   90.00
_cell.angle_gamma   90.00
#
_symmetry.space_group_name_H-M   'P 1'
#
loop_
_entity.id
_entity.type
_entity.pdbx_description
1 polymer ?
#
loop_
_entity_poly.entity_id
_entity_poly.type
_entity_poly.pdbx_seq_one_letter_code
_entity_poly.pdbx_strand_id
1 'polypeptide(L)'
;MVDIPVFSQSSETPETLLIQLPEASWTNESRDRMRPFIKQELLPLDVLRANHGVEPERQLALARTLEKDAARYSAEFGWTGTPTYGQLEEICGLIHDHFVGTRQRIHEVSSGKQLTFLLWQWIQRRSARGLIEQRLANDGEAAETADEIVEGTLGFLRYWTNHNFPRYLRALHRIQEHVLTAAGLPPGDFRWFAGRVENAFVDGAVHALDEYGIPLELGRKLEKRLNPNGDLDVALARLRELEPGALRLSAFEQRMIRRAQEGL
;
A
#
# COMPACT_ATOMS: atom_id res chain seq x y z
N MET A 1 -30.51 16.41 2.09
CA MET A 1 -30.68 15.12 2.79
C MET A 1 -29.51 14.26 2.34
N VAL A 2 -28.68 13.78 3.26
CA VAL A 2 -27.51 12.95 2.91
C VAL A 2 -28.03 11.55 2.60
N ASP A 3 -27.83 11.09 1.37
CA ASP A 3 -28.16 9.71 0.98
C ASP A 3 -27.11 8.77 1.56
N ILE A 4 -27.54 7.80 2.36
CA ILE A 4 -26.65 6.84 3.01
C ILE A 4 -26.77 5.53 2.21
N PRO A 5 -25.70 5.09 1.51
CA PRO A 5 -25.75 3.96 0.57
C PRO A 5 -26.26 2.64 1.18
N VAL A 6 -26.08 2.45 2.49
CA VAL A 6 -26.55 1.27 3.22
C VAL A 6 -28.08 1.13 3.15
N PHE A 7 -28.80 2.26 3.09
CA PHE A 7 -30.25 2.31 3.12
C PHE A 7 -30.86 2.46 1.72
N SER A 8 -30.25 3.25 0.83
CA SER A 8 -30.83 3.52 -0.48
C SER A 8 -30.50 2.48 -1.54
N GLN A 9 -29.31 1.86 -1.49
CA GLN A 9 -28.83 0.84 -2.44
C GLN A 9 -29.27 1.13 -3.90
N SER A 10 -29.14 2.38 -4.32
CA SER A 10 -29.58 2.83 -5.65
C SER A 10 -28.77 2.14 -6.76
N SER A 11 -29.23 2.27 -8.02
CA SER A 11 -28.51 1.75 -9.19
C SER A 11 -27.06 2.22 -9.25
N GLU A 12 -26.78 3.41 -8.72
CA GLU A 12 -25.46 4.03 -8.72
C GLU A 12 -24.56 3.55 -7.57
N THR A 13 -25.08 2.77 -6.62
CA THR A 13 -24.28 2.27 -5.50
C THR A 13 -23.18 1.33 -6.03
N PRO A 14 -21.89 1.60 -5.79
CA PRO A 14 -20.81 0.75 -6.28
C PRO A 14 -20.88 -0.67 -5.72
N GLU A 15 -20.47 -1.65 -6.52
CA GLU A 15 -20.42 -3.06 -6.10
C GLU A 15 -19.43 -3.27 -4.94
N THR A 16 -18.37 -2.46 -4.89
CA THR A 16 -17.43 -2.39 -3.76
C THR A 16 -18.09 -2.05 -2.42
N LEU A 17 -19.22 -1.34 -2.41
CA LEU A 17 -20.02 -1.09 -1.21
C LEU A 17 -21.07 -2.18 -0.99
N LEU A 18 -21.77 -2.60 -2.04
CA LEU A 18 -22.82 -3.63 -1.93
C LEU A 18 -22.28 -4.95 -1.39
N ILE A 19 -21.08 -5.36 -1.84
CA ILE A 19 -20.47 -6.61 -1.40
C ILE A 19 -20.21 -6.66 0.11
N GLN A 20 -20.09 -5.51 0.77
CA GLN A 20 -19.84 -5.39 2.20
C GLN A 20 -21.11 -5.51 3.05
N LEU A 21 -22.28 -5.41 2.43
CA LEU A 21 -23.55 -5.53 3.14
C LEU A 21 -23.86 -7.00 3.43
N PRO A 22 -24.51 -7.30 4.57
CA PRO A 22 -25.08 -8.61 4.81
C PRO A 22 -26.08 -8.95 3.69
N GLU A 23 -26.08 -10.20 3.21
CA GLU A 23 -26.96 -10.61 2.12
C GLU A 23 -28.45 -10.47 2.47
N ALA A 24 -28.79 -10.55 3.75
CA ALA A 24 -30.15 -10.31 4.25
C ALA A 24 -30.60 -8.85 4.00
N SER A 25 -29.67 -7.91 3.90
CA SER A 25 -29.94 -6.48 3.73
C SER A 25 -30.03 -6.06 2.26
N TRP A 26 -29.72 -6.93 1.30
CA TRP A 26 -29.79 -6.58 -0.12
C TRP A 26 -31.22 -6.45 -0.63
N THR A 27 -31.45 -5.38 -1.40
CA THR A 27 -32.63 -5.24 -2.27
C THR A 27 -32.60 -6.30 -3.38
N ASN A 28 -33.72 -6.48 -4.09
CA ASN A 28 -33.77 -7.44 -5.21
C ASN A 28 -32.80 -7.05 -6.33
N GLU A 29 -32.69 -5.75 -6.61
CA GLU A 29 -31.76 -5.19 -7.60
C GLU A 29 -30.31 -5.43 -7.18
N SER A 30 -29.98 -5.21 -5.91
CA SER A 30 -28.64 -5.48 -5.37
C SER A 30 -28.31 -6.97 -5.42
N ARG A 31 -29.27 -7.86 -5.12
CA ARG A 31 -29.09 -9.31 -5.26
C ARG A 31 -28.77 -9.69 -6.72
N ASP A 32 -29.50 -9.13 -7.67
CA ASP A 32 -29.28 -9.43 -9.09
C ASP A 32 -27.93 -8.94 -9.59
N ARG A 33 -27.49 -7.75 -9.15
CA ARG A 33 -26.15 -7.22 -9.42
C ARG A 33 -25.05 -8.04 -8.76
N MET A 34 -25.28 -8.55 -7.56
CA MET A 34 -24.29 -9.36 -6.83
C MET A 34 -24.24 -10.82 -7.28
N ARG A 35 -25.29 -11.30 -7.96
CA ARG A 35 -25.43 -12.69 -8.42
C ARG A 35 -24.25 -13.23 -9.22
N PRO A 36 -23.60 -12.50 -10.15
CA PRO A 36 -22.42 -12.99 -10.86
C PRO A 36 -21.27 -13.33 -9.93
N PHE A 37 -21.06 -12.55 -8.86
CA PHE A 37 -19.99 -12.74 -7.89
C PHE A 37 -20.26 -13.89 -6.91
N ILE A 38 -21.53 -14.23 -6.70
CA ILE A 38 -21.95 -15.35 -5.84
C ILE A 38 -21.91 -16.68 -6.60
N LYS A 39 -22.27 -16.68 -7.88
CA LYS A 39 -22.41 -17.90 -8.69
C LYS A 39 -21.11 -18.43 -9.30
N GLN A 40 -20.11 -17.57 -9.47
CA GLN A 40 -18.80 -17.99 -9.95
C GLN A 40 -18.05 -18.80 -8.87
N GLU A 41 -17.18 -19.71 -9.30
CA GLU A 41 -16.46 -20.66 -8.42
C GLU A 41 -14.97 -20.35 -8.28
N LEU A 42 -14.50 -19.24 -8.86
CA LEU A 42 -13.09 -18.89 -8.96
C LEU A 42 -12.54 -18.25 -7.68
N LEU A 43 -13.33 -17.39 -7.03
CA LEU A 43 -12.99 -16.79 -5.73
C LEU A 43 -14.19 -16.86 -4.79
N PRO A 44 -14.05 -17.35 -3.56
CA PRO A 44 -15.13 -17.27 -2.60
C PRO A 44 -15.40 -15.81 -2.19
N LEU A 45 -16.65 -15.54 -1.81
CA LEU A 45 -17.16 -14.19 -1.60
C LEU A 45 -16.43 -13.46 -0.45
N ASP A 46 -15.90 -14.20 0.52
CA ASP A 46 -15.10 -13.68 1.63
C ASP A 46 -13.75 -13.11 1.15
N VAL A 47 -13.08 -13.74 0.18
CA VAL A 47 -11.87 -13.22 -0.44
C VAL A 47 -12.16 -11.90 -1.16
N LEU A 48 -13.28 -11.84 -1.89
CA LEU A 48 -13.72 -10.61 -2.56
C LEU A 48 -13.99 -9.48 -1.55
N ARG A 49 -14.68 -9.79 -0.45
CA ARG A 49 -15.00 -8.84 0.64
C ARG A 49 -13.76 -8.31 1.35
N ALA A 50 -12.76 -9.15 1.60
CA ALA A 50 -11.53 -8.79 2.31
C ALA A 50 -10.68 -7.74 1.56
N ASN A 51 -10.91 -7.56 0.26
CA ASN A 51 -10.18 -6.65 -0.60
C ASN A 51 -10.92 -5.31 -0.75
N HIS A 52 -11.09 -4.60 0.36
CA HIS A 52 -11.82 -3.33 0.41
C HIS A 52 -11.32 -2.29 -0.62
N GLY A 53 -12.27 -1.67 -1.30
CA GLY A 53 -11.99 -0.65 -2.32
C GLY A 53 -11.36 -1.20 -3.61
N VAL A 54 -11.47 -2.50 -3.87
CA VAL A 54 -11.11 -3.11 -5.17
C VAL A 54 -12.36 -3.70 -5.79
N GLU A 55 -12.71 -3.27 -7.00
CA GLU A 55 -13.92 -3.73 -7.70
C GLU A 55 -13.96 -5.27 -7.83
N PRO A 56 -15.07 -5.94 -7.45
CA PRO A 56 -15.16 -7.40 -7.49
C PRO A 56 -14.81 -8.00 -8.84
N GLU A 57 -15.26 -7.38 -9.94
CA GLU A 57 -14.95 -7.85 -11.30
C GLU A 57 -13.46 -7.77 -11.63
N ARG A 58 -12.74 -6.75 -11.12
CA ARG A 58 -11.29 -6.61 -11.29
C ARG A 58 -10.53 -7.72 -10.54
N GLN A 59 -11.02 -8.11 -9.37
CA GLN A 59 -10.47 -9.23 -8.60
C GLN A 59 -10.67 -10.56 -9.33
N LEU A 60 -11.86 -10.81 -9.88
CA LEU A 60 -12.12 -12.00 -10.71
C LEU A 60 -11.28 -12.00 -11.99
N ALA A 61 -11.09 -10.85 -12.64
CA ALA A 61 -10.24 -10.74 -13.81
C ALA A 61 -8.79 -11.13 -13.50
N LEU A 62 -8.25 -10.67 -12.37
CA LEU A 62 -6.93 -11.09 -11.90
C LEU A 62 -6.89 -12.59 -11.62
N ALA A 63 -7.88 -13.13 -10.90
CA ALA A 63 -7.93 -14.55 -10.58
C ALA A 63 -7.93 -15.42 -11.85
N ARG A 64 -8.66 -15.01 -12.91
CA ARG A 64 -8.66 -15.69 -14.20
C ARG A 64 -7.28 -15.65 -14.88
N THR A 65 -6.60 -14.51 -14.79
CA THR A 65 -5.21 -14.38 -15.29
C THR A 65 -4.29 -15.37 -14.57
N LEU A 66 -4.39 -15.45 -13.24
CA LEU A 66 -3.55 -16.35 -12.45
C LEU A 66 -3.86 -17.82 -12.70
N GLU A 67 -5.13 -18.19 -12.77
CA GLU A 67 -5.57 -19.57 -13.02
C GLU A 67 -5.07 -20.09 -14.37
N LYS A 68 -5.12 -19.26 -15.41
CA LYS A 68 -4.69 -19.63 -16.77
C LYS A 68 -3.23 -20.08 -16.85
N ASP A 69 -2.35 -19.46 -16.06
CA ASP A 69 -0.90 -19.74 -16.04
C ASP A 69 -0.40 -20.02 -14.60
N ALA A 70 -1.18 -20.78 -13.83
CA ALA A 70 -0.95 -20.97 -12.39
C ALA A 70 0.46 -21.51 -12.05
N ALA A 71 0.99 -22.43 -12.85
CA ALA A 71 2.33 -22.99 -12.64
C ALA A 71 3.43 -21.93 -12.80
N ARG A 72 3.32 -21.04 -13.80
CA ARG A 72 4.24 -19.91 -14.00
C ARG A 72 4.16 -18.96 -12.81
N TYR A 73 2.94 -18.59 -12.40
CA TYR A 73 2.76 -17.67 -11.29
C TYR A 73 3.23 -18.25 -9.96
N SER A 74 3.02 -19.54 -9.69
CA SER A 74 3.56 -20.19 -8.50
C SER A 74 5.09 -20.16 -8.47
N ALA A 75 5.75 -20.40 -9.62
CA ALA A 75 7.21 -20.29 -9.71
C ALA A 75 7.71 -18.86 -9.49
N GLU A 76 7.04 -17.86 -10.09
CA GLU A 76 7.43 -16.46 -9.97
C GLU A 76 7.11 -15.87 -8.59
N PHE A 77 6.01 -16.30 -7.97
CA PHE A 77 5.49 -15.76 -6.72
C PHE A 77 5.95 -16.52 -5.48
N GLY A 78 6.68 -17.62 -5.62
CA GLY A 78 7.16 -18.46 -4.50
C GLY A 78 8.23 -17.80 -3.61
N TRP A 79 8.09 -16.51 -3.29
CA TRP A 79 8.98 -15.75 -2.44
C TRP A 79 8.29 -15.24 -1.17
N THR A 80 9.12 -15.00 -0.17
CA THR A 80 8.78 -14.37 1.10
C THR A 80 9.82 -13.31 1.39
N GLY A 81 9.44 -12.17 1.96
CA GLY A 81 10.39 -11.08 2.22
C GLY A 81 10.44 -10.08 1.07
N THR A 82 11.63 -9.64 0.65
CA THR A 82 11.77 -8.62 -0.42
C THR A 82 11.82 -9.29 -1.81
N PRO A 83 11.00 -8.85 -2.79
CA PRO A 83 11.05 -9.37 -4.14
C PRO A 83 12.32 -8.93 -4.89
N THR A 84 12.70 -9.70 -5.92
CA THR A 84 13.63 -9.23 -6.95
C THR A 84 12.99 -8.15 -7.83
N TYR A 85 13.77 -7.46 -8.66
CA TYR A 85 13.21 -6.47 -9.60
C TYR A 85 12.20 -7.09 -10.56
N GLY A 86 12.48 -8.28 -11.11
CA GLY A 86 11.57 -8.98 -12.02
C GLY A 86 10.25 -9.36 -11.35
N GLN A 87 10.33 -9.89 -10.13
CA GLN A 87 9.14 -10.20 -9.33
C GLN A 87 8.34 -8.93 -8.98
N LEU A 88 9.02 -7.84 -8.64
CA LEU A 88 8.38 -6.54 -8.42
C LEU A 88 7.70 -6.04 -9.70
N GLU A 89 8.34 -6.22 -10.86
CA GLU A 89 7.77 -5.84 -12.16
C GLU A 89 6.50 -6.61 -12.47
N GLU A 90 6.49 -7.93 -12.24
CA GLU A 90 5.33 -8.77 -12.46
C GLU A 90 4.15 -8.35 -11.57
N ILE A 91 4.38 -8.17 -10.25
CA ILE A 91 3.30 -7.75 -9.34
C ILE A 91 2.80 -6.32 -9.65
N CYS A 92 3.70 -5.39 -10.02
CA CYS A 92 3.32 -4.03 -10.39
C CYS A 92 2.54 -4.00 -11.71
N GLY A 93 2.90 -4.86 -12.67
CA GLY A 93 2.14 -5.07 -13.90
C GLY A 93 0.71 -5.49 -13.61
N LEU A 94 0.54 -6.57 -12.84
CA LEU A 94 -0.80 -7.08 -12.48
C LEU A 94 -1.62 -6.06 -11.68
N ILE A 95 -1.02 -5.38 -10.71
CA ILE A 95 -1.69 -4.33 -9.94
C ILE A 95 -2.18 -3.22 -10.88
N HIS A 96 -1.32 -2.76 -11.79
CA HIS A 96 -1.66 -1.69 -12.71
C HIS A 96 -2.80 -2.11 -13.66
N ASP A 97 -2.68 -3.27 -14.27
CA ASP A 97 -3.60 -3.74 -15.30
C ASP A 97 -4.98 -4.09 -14.72
N HIS A 98 -5.01 -4.69 -13.53
CA HIS A 98 -6.26 -5.15 -12.92
C HIS A 98 -6.88 -4.12 -11.97
N PHE A 99 -6.11 -3.49 -11.07
CA PHE A 99 -6.67 -2.67 -10.00
C PHE A 99 -6.66 -1.17 -10.27
N VAL A 100 -5.65 -0.67 -10.99
CA VAL A 100 -5.55 0.76 -11.32
C VAL A 100 -6.41 1.06 -12.55
N GLY A 101 -6.22 0.27 -13.62
CA GLY A 101 -7.14 0.23 -14.75
C GLY A 101 -7.29 1.54 -15.53
N THR A 102 -6.33 2.47 -15.43
CA THR A 102 -6.26 3.70 -16.21
C THR A 102 -4.90 3.83 -16.89
N ARG A 103 -4.86 4.53 -18.03
CA ARG A 103 -3.62 4.92 -18.71
C ARG A 103 -3.16 6.34 -18.34
N GLN A 104 -3.93 7.04 -17.52
CA GLN A 104 -3.56 8.38 -17.05
C GLN A 104 -2.46 8.28 -15.99
N ARG A 105 -1.54 9.26 -15.98
CA ARG A 105 -0.50 9.37 -14.95
C ARG A 105 -1.17 9.75 -13.63
N ILE A 106 -1.04 8.88 -12.62
CA ILE A 106 -1.52 9.10 -11.26
C ILE A 106 -0.29 9.15 -10.34
N HIS A 107 -0.02 10.32 -9.76
CA HIS A 107 1.09 10.52 -8.81
C HIS A 107 2.39 9.86 -9.30
N GLU A 108 2.89 10.32 -10.45
CA GLU A 108 4.10 9.82 -11.10
C GLU A 108 4.00 8.48 -11.82
N VAL A 109 2.87 7.77 -11.77
CA VAL A 109 2.76 6.41 -12.31
C VAL A 109 1.75 6.35 -13.46
N SER A 110 2.20 5.93 -14.65
CA SER A 110 1.36 5.72 -15.84
C SER A 110 1.31 4.26 -16.32
N SER A 111 2.14 3.39 -15.72
CA SER A 111 2.23 1.97 -16.08
C SER A 111 2.77 1.14 -14.92
N GLY A 112 2.57 -0.19 -14.99
CA GLY A 112 3.21 -1.13 -14.07
C GLY A 112 4.73 -0.97 -14.04
N LYS A 113 5.38 -0.80 -15.19
CA LYS A 113 6.83 -0.57 -15.29
C LYS A 113 7.30 0.70 -14.57
N GLN A 114 6.53 1.78 -14.67
CA GLN A 114 6.85 3.02 -13.98
C GLN A 114 6.66 2.88 -12.46
N LEU A 115 5.61 2.16 -12.04
CA LEU A 115 5.41 1.82 -10.63
C LEU A 115 6.59 0.99 -10.09
N THR A 116 7.03 -0.03 -10.82
CA THR A 116 8.21 -0.85 -10.50
C THR A 116 9.44 0.01 -10.31
N PHE A 117 9.73 0.88 -11.29
CA PHE A 117 10.92 1.71 -11.28
C PHE A 117 10.96 2.64 -10.06
N LEU A 118 9.87 3.36 -9.79
CA LEU A 118 9.79 4.28 -8.66
C LEU A 118 9.83 3.56 -7.31
N LEU A 119 9.14 2.41 -7.18
CA LEU A 119 9.22 1.58 -5.98
C LEU A 119 10.63 1.04 -5.77
N TRP A 120 11.31 0.64 -6.83
CA TRP A 120 12.68 0.15 -6.75
C TRP A 120 13.64 1.24 -6.27
N GLN A 121 13.52 2.45 -6.80
CA GLN A 121 14.28 3.60 -6.29
C GLN A 121 13.97 3.87 -4.81
N TRP A 122 12.70 3.79 -4.41
CA TRP A 122 12.29 3.93 -3.02
C TRP A 122 12.91 2.87 -2.11
N ILE A 123 12.91 1.58 -2.51
CA ILE A 123 13.51 0.46 -1.78
C ILE A 123 15.02 0.69 -1.56
N GLN A 124 15.71 1.26 -2.56
CA GLN A 124 17.14 1.55 -2.50
C GLN A 124 17.47 2.77 -1.63
N ARG A 125 16.69 3.85 -1.74
CA ARG A 125 17.00 5.13 -1.06
C ARG A 125 16.46 5.22 0.34
N ARG A 126 15.28 4.63 0.61
CA ARG A 126 14.60 4.59 1.92
C ARG A 126 14.48 5.94 2.63
N SER A 127 14.48 7.03 1.86
CA SER A 127 14.33 8.41 2.36
C SER A 127 13.77 9.29 1.26
N ALA A 128 12.80 10.14 1.61
CA ALA A 128 12.20 11.06 0.65
C ALA A 128 13.26 12.00 0.07
N ARG A 129 14.14 12.50 0.95
CA ARG A 129 15.29 13.31 0.58
C ARG A 129 16.21 12.60 -0.44
N GLY A 130 16.58 11.35 -0.19
CA GLY A 130 17.47 10.62 -1.10
C GLY A 130 16.84 10.35 -2.47
N LEU A 131 15.52 10.22 -2.53
CA LEU A 131 14.79 10.07 -3.79
C LEU A 131 14.72 11.39 -4.58
N ILE A 132 14.48 12.51 -3.88
CA ILE A 132 14.52 13.87 -4.46
C ILE A 132 15.92 14.19 -4.98
N GLU A 133 16.96 13.99 -4.18
CA GLU A 133 18.36 14.23 -4.58
C GLU A 133 18.75 13.38 -5.79
N GLN A 134 18.30 12.13 -5.86
CA GLN A 134 18.52 11.27 -7.03
C GLN A 134 17.82 11.82 -8.28
N ARG A 135 16.56 12.26 -8.18
CA ARG A 135 15.83 12.81 -9.33
C ARG A 135 16.46 14.10 -9.82
N LEU A 136 16.80 15.01 -8.91
CA LEU A 136 17.51 16.27 -9.24
C LEU A 136 18.85 16.03 -9.94
N ALA A 137 19.61 15.00 -9.52
CA ALA A 137 20.89 14.67 -10.14
C ALA A 137 20.75 14.03 -11.53
N ASN A 138 19.64 13.35 -11.79
CA ASN A 138 19.40 12.66 -13.06
C ASN A 138 18.72 13.54 -14.12
N ASP A 139 18.08 14.65 -13.72
CA ASP A 139 17.42 15.59 -14.63
C ASP A 139 18.39 16.63 -15.21
N GLY A 140 19.46 16.13 -15.84
CA GLY A 140 20.60 16.92 -16.33
C GLY A 140 20.28 17.97 -17.40
N GLU A 141 19.09 17.92 -18.00
CA GLU A 141 18.52 18.94 -18.91
C GLU A 141 17.03 19.12 -18.55
N ALA A 142 16.79 19.90 -17.48
CA ALA A 142 15.52 20.02 -16.75
C ALA A 142 14.25 19.97 -17.61
N ALA A 143 13.63 18.78 -17.66
CA ALA A 143 12.25 18.64 -18.11
C ALA A 143 11.25 18.97 -16.99
N GLU A 144 11.69 18.83 -15.73
CA GLU A 144 10.92 19.16 -14.53
C GLU A 144 11.70 20.20 -13.69
N THR A 145 10.98 21.15 -13.09
CA THR A 145 11.55 22.08 -12.11
C THR A 145 11.84 21.37 -10.78
N ALA A 146 12.69 21.97 -9.94
CA ALA A 146 12.96 21.42 -8.61
C ALA A 146 11.68 21.26 -7.76
N ASP A 147 10.75 22.21 -7.88
CA ASP A 147 9.46 22.15 -7.18
C ASP A 147 8.59 21.00 -7.69
N GLU A 148 8.50 20.79 -9.01
CA GLU A 148 7.77 19.67 -9.61
C GLU A 148 8.35 18.31 -9.18
N ILE A 149 9.69 18.20 -9.11
CA ILE A 149 10.34 16.97 -8.63
C ILE A 149 9.99 16.71 -7.16
N VAL A 150 9.99 17.74 -6.31
CA VAL A 150 9.63 17.63 -4.90
C VAL A 150 8.16 17.22 -4.76
N GLU A 151 7.24 17.94 -5.41
CA GLU A 151 5.81 17.66 -5.37
C GLU A 151 5.48 16.28 -5.91
N GLY A 152 6.03 15.91 -7.06
CA GLY A 152 5.86 14.59 -7.68
C GLY A 152 6.36 13.48 -6.76
N THR A 153 7.55 13.64 -6.16
CA THR A 153 8.11 12.65 -5.24
C THR A 153 7.25 12.48 -3.98
N LEU A 154 6.84 13.57 -3.34
CA LEU A 154 5.99 13.51 -2.16
C LEU A 154 4.60 12.96 -2.49
N GLY A 155 4.04 13.32 -3.65
CA GLY A 155 2.79 12.78 -4.17
C GLY A 155 2.87 11.27 -4.39
N PHE A 156 3.95 10.79 -5.01
CA PHE A 156 4.20 9.36 -5.20
C PHE A 156 4.26 8.61 -3.87
N LEU A 157 5.05 9.10 -2.90
CA LEU A 157 5.18 8.43 -1.59
C LEU A 157 3.84 8.38 -0.85
N ARG A 158 3.12 9.51 -0.80
CA ARG A 158 1.83 9.58 -0.11
C ARG A 158 0.77 8.68 -0.76
N TYR A 159 0.67 8.71 -2.08
CA TYR A 159 -0.40 8.00 -2.78
C TYR A 159 -0.08 6.50 -2.95
N TRP A 160 1.13 6.17 -3.41
CA TRP A 160 1.50 4.79 -3.74
C TRP A 160 2.10 4.06 -2.55
N THR A 161 3.20 4.54 -1.98
CA THR A 161 3.95 3.75 -0.97
C THR A 161 3.22 3.63 0.35
N ASN A 162 2.58 4.72 0.80
CA ASN A 162 1.92 4.75 2.11
C ASN A 162 0.49 4.18 2.09
N HIS A 163 -0.09 3.96 0.90
CA HIS A 163 -1.51 3.59 0.82
C HIS A 163 -1.82 2.60 -0.31
N ASN A 164 -1.79 3.03 -1.57
CA ASN A 164 -2.38 2.24 -2.65
C ASN A 164 -1.59 0.98 -2.99
N PHE A 165 -0.26 1.04 -3.08
CA PHE A 165 0.53 -0.13 -3.40
C PHE A 165 0.43 -1.23 -2.34
N PRO A 166 0.64 -0.97 -1.02
CA PRO A 166 0.44 -1.99 0.00
C PRO A 166 -0.96 -2.60 0.00
N ARG A 167 -2.01 -1.77 -0.16
CA ARG A 167 -3.40 -2.24 -0.25
C ARG A 167 -3.60 -3.19 -1.43
N TYR A 168 -3.14 -2.80 -2.62
CA TYR A 168 -3.24 -3.62 -3.82
C TYR A 168 -2.39 -4.88 -3.74
N LEU A 169 -1.19 -4.81 -3.16
CA LEU A 169 -0.34 -5.98 -2.99
C LEU A 169 -0.97 -7.00 -2.02
N ARG A 170 -1.62 -6.54 -0.95
CA ARG A 170 -2.37 -7.42 -0.04
C ARG A 170 -3.57 -8.06 -0.75
N ALA A 171 -4.26 -7.34 -1.63
CA ALA A 171 -5.34 -7.90 -2.44
C ALA A 171 -4.84 -8.96 -3.42
N LEU A 172 -3.76 -8.66 -4.15
CA LEU A 172 -3.08 -9.62 -5.02
C LEU A 172 -2.64 -10.85 -4.24
N HIS A 173 -2.07 -10.68 -3.04
CA HIS A 173 -1.66 -11.79 -2.16
C HIS A 173 -2.83 -12.72 -1.82
N ARG A 174 -3.97 -12.18 -1.35
CA ARG A 174 -5.13 -13.02 -1.02
C ARG A 174 -5.67 -13.79 -2.23
N ILE A 175 -5.68 -13.13 -3.40
CA ILE A 175 -6.18 -13.73 -4.64
C ILE A 175 -5.21 -14.83 -5.14
N GLN A 176 -3.90 -14.56 -5.19
CA GLN A 176 -2.94 -15.60 -5.61
C GLN A 176 -2.88 -16.76 -4.62
N GLU A 177 -2.95 -16.48 -3.31
CA GLU A 177 -2.94 -17.51 -2.28
C GLU A 177 -4.12 -18.47 -2.48
N HIS A 178 -5.32 -17.93 -2.72
CA HIS A 178 -6.50 -18.73 -3.01
C HIS A 178 -6.35 -19.54 -4.30
N VAL A 179 -6.05 -18.88 -5.43
CA VAL A 179 -6.02 -19.50 -6.76
C VAL A 179 -4.94 -20.59 -6.85
N LEU A 180 -3.73 -20.30 -6.36
CA LEU A 180 -2.63 -21.27 -6.44
C LEU A 180 -2.85 -22.46 -5.50
N THR A 181 -3.36 -22.22 -4.29
CA THR A 181 -3.68 -23.31 -3.35
C THR A 181 -4.79 -24.21 -3.89
N ALA A 182 -5.82 -23.64 -4.52
CA ALA A 182 -6.87 -24.40 -5.18
C ALA A 182 -6.33 -25.29 -6.33
N ALA A 183 -5.29 -24.82 -7.02
CA ALA A 183 -4.57 -25.59 -8.04
C ALA A 183 -3.52 -26.57 -7.48
N GLY A 184 -3.38 -26.69 -6.15
CA GLY A 184 -2.38 -27.55 -5.51
C GLY A 184 -0.94 -27.04 -5.63
N LEU A 185 -0.76 -25.75 -5.93
CA LEU A 185 0.54 -25.11 -6.13
C LEU A 185 0.90 -24.21 -4.93
N PRO A 186 2.19 -24.10 -4.56
CA PRO A 186 2.60 -23.27 -3.45
C PRO A 186 2.45 -21.76 -3.78
N PRO A 187 1.78 -20.98 -2.93
CA PRO A 187 1.72 -19.53 -3.05
C PRO A 187 2.91 -18.83 -2.38
N GLY A 188 3.08 -17.54 -2.71
CA GLY A 188 4.00 -16.63 -2.00
C GLY A 188 3.40 -15.96 -0.78
N ASP A 189 4.26 -15.30 0.02
CA ASP A 189 3.82 -14.41 1.10
C ASP A 189 4.33 -12.99 0.91
N PHE A 190 3.42 -12.11 0.46
CA PHE A 190 3.74 -10.72 0.17
C PHE A 190 3.47 -9.78 1.36
N ARG A 191 2.90 -10.29 2.47
CA ARG A 191 2.40 -9.46 3.58
C ARG A 191 3.52 -8.69 4.26
N TRP A 192 4.66 -9.36 4.46
CA TRP A 192 5.85 -8.73 5.03
C TRP A 192 6.30 -7.55 4.16
N PHE A 193 6.39 -7.74 2.84
CA PHE A 193 6.83 -6.69 1.93
C PHE A 193 5.84 -5.52 1.88
N ALA A 194 4.54 -5.82 1.80
CA ALA A 194 3.49 -4.80 1.85
C ALA A 194 3.62 -3.94 3.12
N GLY A 195 3.81 -4.57 4.28
CA GLY A 195 4.02 -3.86 5.54
C GLY A 195 5.30 -3.02 5.57
N ARG A 196 6.40 -3.51 4.96
CA ARG A 196 7.65 -2.74 4.87
C ARG A 196 7.53 -1.51 3.98
N VAL A 197 6.82 -1.60 2.86
CA VAL A 197 6.57 -0.45 1.98
C VAL A 197 5.65 0.57 2.65
N GLU A 198 4.58 0.10 3.28
CA GLU A 198 3.60 0.93 4.02
C GLU A 198 4.24 1.72 5.16
N ASN A 199 5.09 1.06 5.95
CA ASN A 199 5.83 1.69 7.04
C ASN A 199 7.11 2.40 6.57
N ALA A 200 7.23 2.71 5.27
CA ALA A 200 8.36 3.46 4.71
C ALA A 200 9.75 2.90 5.10
N PHE A 201 9.82 1.57 5.24
CA PHE A 201 10.99 0.79 5.68
C PHE A 201 11.54 1.14 7.07
N VAL A 202 10.78 1.84 7.92
CA VAL A 202 11.09 1.99 9.35
C VAL A 202 10.32 0.95 10.18
N ASP A 203 10.71 0.80 11.44
CA ASP A 203 9.94 0.06 12.45
C ASP A 203 8.50 0.60 12.53
N GLY A 204 7.51 -0.29 12.60
CA GLY A 204 6.09 0.09 12.62
C GLY A 204 5.72 0.96 13.84
N ALA A 205 6.35 0.70 14.99
CA ALA A 205 6.16 1.53 16.18
C ALA A 205 6.77 2.93 16.01
N VAL A 206 7.84 3.06 15.21
CA VAL A 206 8.41 4.38 14.85
C VAL A 206 7.52 5.09 13.84
N HIS A 207 6.96 4.37 12.86
CA HIS A 207 6.03 4.95 11.89
C HIS A 207 4.77 5.51 12.57
N ALA A 208 4.23 4.78 13.54
CA ALA A 208 3.05 5.18 14.31
C ALA A 208 3.24 6.46 15.14
N LEU A 209 4.48 6.90 15.40
CA LEU A 209 4.72 8.16 16.11
C LEU A 209 4.26 9.40 15.33
N ASP A 210 3.98 9.28 14.02
CA ASP A 210 3.35 10.34 13.23
C ASP A 210 2.00 10.75 13.82
N GLU A 211 1.23 9.79 14.35
CA GLU A 211 -0.05 10.02 15.05
C GLU A 211 0.14 10.78 16.37
N TYR A 212 1.35 10.74 16.93
CA TYR A 212 1.75 11.44 18.16
C TYR A 212 2.54 12.73 17.88
N GLY A 213 2.53 13.19 16.62
CA GLY A 213 3.14 14.46 16.23
C GLY A 213 4.64 14.39 15.97
N ILE A 214 5.20 13.19 15.77
CA ILE A 214 6.58 12.99 15.31
C ILE A 214 6.55 12.59 13.83
N PRO A 215 6.86 13.52 12.90
CA PRO A 215 6.87 13.20 11.48
C PRO A 215 7.80 12.04 11.15
N LEU A 216 7.43 11.22 10.17
CA LEU A 216 8.20 10.04 9.74
C LEU A 216 9.71 10.28 9.57
N GLU A 217 10.13 11.40 8.96
CA GLU A 217 11.56 11.70 8.78
C GLU A 217 12.30 11.96 10.10
N LEU A 218 11.60 12.54 11.08
CA LEU A 218 12.12 12.67 12.44
C LEU A 218 12.12 11.29 13.13
N GLY A 219 11.02 10.53 13.03
CA GLY A 219 10.93 9.16 13.55
C GLY A 219 12.10 8.29 13.07
N ARG A 220 12.45 8.35 11.77
CA ARG A 220 13.59 7.63 11.18
C ARG A 220 14.93 8.02 11.80
N LYS A 221 15.14 9.30 12.15
CA LYS A 221 16.35 9.74 12.86
C LYS A 221 16.40 9.20 14.30
N LEU A 222 15.23 9.02 14.91
CA LEU A 222 15.08 8.53 16.27
C LEU A 222 15.07 7.00 16.36
N GLU A 223 14.82 6.29 15.27
CA GLU A 223 14.60 4.84 15.21
C GLU A 223 15.67 4.04 15.97
N LYS A 224 16.96 4.30 15.71
CA LYS A 224 18.06 3.61 16.40
C LYS A 224 18.10 3.87 17.90
N ARG A 225 17.66 5.06 18.33
CA ARG A 225 17.67 5.47 19.74
C ARG A 225 16.44 4.92 20.47
N LEU A 226 15.29 4.91 19.81
CA LEU A 226 14.05 4.39 20.34
C LEU A 226 14.01 2.87 20.32
N ASN A 227 14.59 2.21 19.32
CA ASN A 227 14.71 0.76 19.17
C ASN A 227 13.51 -0.07 19.67
N PRO A 228 12.27 0.24 19.25
CA PRO A 228 11.07 -0.32 19.88
C PRO A 228 10.83 -1.80 19.57
N ASN A 229 11.46 -2.35 18.53
CA ASN A 229 11.23 -3.73 18.07
C ASN A 229 9.75 -4.03 17.78
N GLY A 230 9.06 -3.08 17.14
CA GLY A 230 7.64 -3.18 16.80
C GLY A 230 6.65 -2.85 17.93
N ASP A 231 7.12 -2.48 19.12
CA ASP A 231 6.27 -2.16 20.27
C ASP A 231 6.09 -0.63 20.43
N LEU A 232 4.85 -0.16 20.21
CA LEU A 232 4.51 1.26 20.32
C LEU A 232 4.68 1.79 21.74
N ASP A 233 4.29 1.03 22.77
CA ASP A 233 4.40 1.47 24.16
C ASP A 233 5.87 1.68 24.55
N VAL A 234 6.76 0.79 24.07
CA VAL A 234 8.20 0.94 24.24
C VAL A 234 8.72 2.19 23.51
N ALA A 235 8.25 2.45 22.29
CA ALA A 235 8.60 3.65 21.54
C ALA A 235 8.18 4.93 22.28
N LEU A 236 6.94 4.99 22.79
CA LEU A 236 6.40 6.14 23.51
C LEU A 236 7.12 6.36 24.85
N ALA A 237 7.38 5.30 25.62
CA ALA A 237 8.11 5.39 26.88
C ALA A 237 9.52 5.97 26.66
N ARG A 238 10.24 5.48 25.64
CA ARG A 238 11.59 5.97 25.31
C ARG A 238 11.58 7.36 24.70
N LEU A 239 10.51 7.73 23.99
CA LEU A 239 10.32 9.08 23.48
C LEU A 239 10.11 10.07 24.64
N ARG A 240 9.35 9.69 25.68
CA ARG A 240 9.12 10.51 26.88
C ARG A 240 10.41 10.86 27.61
N GLU A 241 11.35 9.91 27.68
CA GLU A 241 12.66 10.06 28.34
C GLU A 241 13.75 10.67 27.44
N LEU A 242 13.43 10.94 26.16
CA LEU A 242 14.43 11.36 25.19
C LEU A 242 14.85 12.82 25.40
N GLU A 243 16.13 13.05 25.69
CA GLU A 243 16.71 14.40 25.75
C GLU A 243 17.03 14.94 24.34
N PRO A 244 16.24 15.88 23.77
CA PRO A 244 16.39 16.29 22.37
C PRO A 244 17.69 17.06 22.11
N GLY A 245 18.20 17.76 23.13
CA GLY A 245 19.42 18.56 23.07
C GLY A 245 20.70 17.72 22.93
N ALA A 246 20.66 16.44 23.30
CA ALA A 246 21.78 15.51 23.15
C ALA A 246 21.92 14.96 21.72
N LEU A 247 20.95 15.22 20.85
CA LEU A 247 20.91 14.72 19.49
C LEU A 247 21.31 15.79 18.47
N ARG A 248 21.86 15.35 17.34
CA ARG A 248 22.15 16.21 16.17
C ARG A 248 20.85 16.51 15.40
N LEU A 249 19.98 17.29 16.02
CA LEU A 249 18.69 17.71 15.49
C LEU A 249 18.63 19.24 15.37
N SER A 250 17.87 19.72 14.38
CA SER A 250 17.57 21.14 14.25
C SER A 250 16.74 21.66 15.42
N ALA A 251 16.77 22.97 15.66
CA ALA A 251 15.92 23.59 16.67
C ALA A 251 14.43 23.30 16.45
N PHE A 252 13.99 23.17 15.19
CA PHE A 252 12.62 22.81 14.86
C PHE A 252 12.28 21.37 15.27
N GLU A 253 13.12 20.40 14.93
CA GLU A 253 12.92 19.00 15.32
C GLU A 253 12.93 18.81 16.83
N GLN A 254 13.83 19.49 17.55
CA GLN A 254 13.84 19.44 19.01
C GLN A 254 12.55 20.01 19.62
N ARG A 255 11.96 21.05 19.02
CA ARG A 255 10.66 21.58 19.45
C ARG A 255 9.54 20.59 19.18
N MET A 256 9.56 19.89 18.05
CA MET A 256 8.56 18.85 17.74
C MET A 256 8.61 17.71 18.77
N ILE A 257 9.81 17.24 19.14
CA ILE A 257 9.95 16.21 20.18
C ILE A 257 9.36 16.68 21.51
N ARG A 258 9.72 17.89 21.97
CA ARG A 258 9.17 18.43 23.23
C ARG A 258 7.66 18.54 23.20
N ARG A 259 7.09 19.02 22.09
CA ARG A 259 5.64 19.11 21.93
C ARG A 259 4.96 17.74 21.94
N ALA A 260 5.57 16.73 21.33
CA ALA A 260 5.06 15.37 21.40
C ALA A 260 5.11 14.86 22.85
N GLN A 261 6.23 15.05 23.56
CA GLN A 261 6.40 14.66 24.97
C GLN A 261 5.37 15.27 25.92
N GLU A 262 4.97 16.52 25.70
CA GLU A 262 3.91 17.19 26.48
C GLU A 262 2.54 16.49 26.34
N GLY A 263 2.31 15.79 25.23
CA GLY A 263 1.08 15.04 24.96
C GLY A 263 1.10 13.57 25.39
N LEU A 264 2.21 13.08 25.97
CA LEU A 264 2.41 11.67 26.34
C LEU A 264 2.22 11.36 27.82
#